data_AF-A0A6G0I5A6-F1
#
_entry.id   AF-A0A6G0I5A6-F1
#
_cell.length_a   1.000
_cell.length_b   1.000
_cell.length_c   1.000
_cell.angle_alpha   90.00
_cell.angle_beta   90.00
_cell.angle_gamma   90.00
#
_symmetry.space_group_name_H-M   'P 1'
#
loop_
_entity.id
_entity.type
_entity.pdbx_description
1 polymer ?
#
loop_
_entity_poly.entity_id
_entity_poly.type
_entity_poly.pdbx_seq_one_letter_code
_entity_poly.pdbx_strand_id
1 'polypeptide(L)'
;MPPIQEKRHWKRYIYLWINYALYEELEVKDPERTRQVYQACLDLIPHKKFTFAKIWLLYAQFEIRQKNLQGARKVMGTAIGKCPKNKLLKGYIELELQLREFDRCRKLYEKYLEFSPENCTTWIKFAELETILGDMERARGIFELAIGQPRLDMPEVSIDED
;
A
#
# COMPACT_ATOMS: atom_id res chain seq x y z
N MET A 1 -6.84 -20.43 -14.75
CA MET A 1 -6.54 -19.01 -15.06
C MET A 1 -7.64 -18.48 -15.96
N PRO A 2 -8.24 -17.31 -15.68
CA PRO A 2 -9.23 -16.72 -16.58
C PRO A 2 -8.62 -16.51 -17.97
N PRO A 3 -9.29 -16.95 -19.06
CA PRO A 3 -8.74 -16.82 -20.42
C PRO A 3 -8.67 -15.36 -20.89
N ILE A 4 -9.50 -14.48 -20.31
CA ILE A 4 -9.57 -13.06 -20.63
C ILE A 4 -8.73 -12.28 -19.61
N GLN A 5 -7.73 -11.54 -20.09
CA GLN A 5 -6.82 -10.72 -19.27
C GLN A 5 -7.42 -9.36 -18.88
N GLU A 6 -8.73 -9.31 -18.67
CA GLU A 6 -9.40 -8.11 -18.19
C GLU A 6 -9.51 -8.13 -16.67
N LYS A 7 -9.12 -7.02 -16.04
CA LYS A 7 -9.14 -6.82 -14.59
C LYS A 7 -10.47 -7.21 -13.94
N ARG A 8 -11.61 -7.00 -14.63
CA ARG A 8 -12.96 -7.34 -14.12
C ARG A 8 -13.16 -8.83 -13.89
N HIS A 9 -12.68 -9.68 -14.79
CA HIS A 9 -12.79 -11.14 -14.66
C HIS A 9 -11.82 -11.68 -13.61
N TRP A 10 -10.66 -11.04 -13.47
CA TRP A 10 -9.70 -11.35 -12.43
C TRP A 10 -10.18 -10.94 -11.03
N LYS A 11 -11.00 -9.90 -10.87
CA LYS A 11 -11.55 -9.52 -9.55
C LYS A 11 -12.26 -10.69 -8.85
N ARG A 12 -13.14 -11.41 -9.56
CA ARG A 12 -13.85 -12.57 -9.00
C ARG A 12 -12.90 -13.71 -8.68
N TYR A 13 -11.94 -13.96 -9.57
CA TYR A 13 -10.94 -15.01 -9.38
C TYR A 13 -10.04 -14.73 -8.17
N ILE A 14 -9.54 -13.49 -8.04
CA ILE A 14 -8.74 -13.08 -6.87
C ILE A 14 -9.56 -13.09 -5.59
N TYR A 15 -10.86 -12.79 -5.65
CA TYR A 15 -11.72 -12.92 -4.48
C TYR A 15 -11.80 -14.36 -3.96
N LEU A 16 -11.84 -15.35 -4.86
CA LEU A 16 -11.76 -16.76 -4.46
C LEU A 16 -10.42 -17.09 -3.80
N TRP A 17 -9.30 -16.61 -4.35
CA TRP A 17 -7.99 -16.77 -3.72
C TRP A 17 -7.89 -16.12 -2.34
N ILE A 18 -8.49 -14.94 -2.16
CA ILE A 18 -8.56 -14.28 -0.85
C ILE A 18 -9.35 -15.14 0.13
N ASN A 19 -10.54 -15.61 -0.25
CA ASN A 19 -11.33 -16.49 0.62
C ASN A 19 -10.62 -17.80 0.92
N TYR A 20 -9.87 -18.36 -0.05
CA TYR A 20 -9.09 -19.56 0.17
C TYR A 20 -7.98 -19.34 1.20
N ALA A 21 -7.22 -18.24 1.07
CA ALA A 21 -6.20 -17.87 2.05
C ALA A 21 -6.80 -17.63 3.45
N LEU A 22 -7.96 -16.95 3.53
CA LEU A 22 -8.65 -16.72 4.80
C LEU A 22 -9.18 -18.01 5.43
N TYR A 23 -9.66 -18.96 4.62
CA TYR A 23 -10.09 -20.28 5.10
C TYR A 23 -8.91 -21.06 5.69
N GLU A 24 -7.78 -21.12 4.98
CA GLU A 24 -6.56 -21.78 5.46
C GLU A 24 -6.03 -21.11 6.75
N GLU A 25 -6.14 -19.79 6.86
CA GLU A 25 -5.69 -19.05 8.03
C GLU A 25 -6.59 -19.23 9.25
N LEU A 26 -7.92 -19.09 9.08
CA LEU A 26 -8.87 -18.98 10.19
C LEU A 26 -9.44 -20.33 10.61
N GLU A 27 -9.76 -21.19 9.64
CA GLU A 27 -10.40 -22.49 9.88
C GLU A 27 -9.36 -23.58 10.08
N VAL A 28 -8.46 -23.75 9.12
CA VAL A 28 -7.42 -24.80 9.15
C VAL A 28 -6.28 -24.41 10.09
N LYS A 29 -5.99 -23.11 10.21
CA LYS A 29 -4.90 -22.53 11.01
C LYS A 29 -3.52 -23.06 10.60
N ASP A 30 -3.34 -23.29 9.31
CA ASP A 30 -2.04 -23.65 8.73
C ASP A 30 -1.36 -22.39 8.14
N PRO A 31 -0.42 -21.77 8.87
CA PRO A 31 0.23 -20.55 8.40
C PRO A 31 1.14 -20.79 7.20
N GLU A 32 1.73 -21.98 7.07
CA GLU A 32 2.66 -22.26 5.97
C GLU A 32 1.90 -22.43 4.67
N ARG A 33 0.79 -23.17 4.71
CA ARG A 33 -0.13 -23.29 3.58
C ARG A 33 -0.74 -21.95 3.22
N THR A 34 -1.11 -21.13 4.20
CA THR A 34 -1.61 -19.77 3.95
C THR A 34 -0.59 -18.92 3.17
N ARG A 35 0.70 -18.97 3.53
CA ARG A 35 1.78 -18.29 2.76
C ARG A 35 1.85 -18.77 1.33
N GLN A 36 1.82 -20.08 1.12
CA GLN A 36 1.88 -20.67 -0.22
C GLN A 36 0.69 -20.23 -1.07
N VAL A 37 -0.51 -20.16 -0.50
CA VAL A 37 -1.71 -19.66 -1.20
C VAL A 37 -1.55 -18.19 -1.60
N TYR A 38 -1.07 -17.33 -0.71
CA TYR A 38 -0.79 -15.93 -1.04
C TYR A 38 0.27 -15.79 -2.13
N GLN A 39 1.38 -16.53 -2.03
CA GLN A 39 2.47 -16.49 -3.02
C GLN A 39 2.00 -16.98 -4.38
N ALA A 40 1.29 -18.12 -4.45
CA ALA A 40 0.72 -18.64 -5.68
C ALA A 40 -0.25 -17.65 -6.33
N CYS A 41 -1.10 -17.00 -5.53
CA CYS A 41 -2.00 -15.96 -6.01
C CYS A 41 -1.25 -14.76 -6.62
N LEU A 42 -0.17 -14.31 -5.97
CA LEU A 42 0.67 -13.21 -6.46
C LEU A 42 1.40 -13.59 -7.76
N ASP A 43 1.98 -14.79 -7.83
CA ASP A 43 2.69 -15.24 -9.03
C ASP A 43 1.77 -15.42 -10.24
N LEU A 44 0.50 -15.74 -10.00
CA LEU A 44 -0.53 -15.81 -11.04
C LEU A 44 -0.93 -14.45 -11.61
N ILE A 45 -0.83 -13.36 -10.82
CA ILE A 45 -1.28 -12.04 -11.26
C ILE A 45 -0.26 -11.46 -12.24
N PRO A 46 -0.69 -11.06 -13.47
CA PRO A 46 0.18 -10.36 -14.40
C PRO A 46 0.39 -8.91 -13.94
N HIS A 47 1.26 -8.71 -12.94
CA HIS A 47 1.55 -7.41 -12.32
C HIS A 47 2.00 -6.32 -13.31
N LYS A 48 2.52 -6.71 -14.48
CA LYS A 48 2.87 -5.78 -15.57
C LYS A 48 1.64 -5.08 -16.17
N LYS A 49 0.46 -5.70 -16.13
CA LYS A 49 -0.79 -5.15 -16.68
C LYS A 49 -1.70 -4.60 -15.59
N PHE A 50 -1.88 -5.34 -14.52
CA PHE A 50 -2.69 -4.91 -13.37
C PHE A 50 -2.23 -5.60 -12.10
N THR A 51 -2.50 -4.95 -10.98
CA THR A 51 -2.28 -5.51 -9.64
C THR A 51 -3.46 -5.17 -8.75
N PHE A 52 -3.61 -5.90 -7.65
CA PHE A 52 -4.65 -5.67 -6.66
C PHE A 52 -4.01 -5.25 -5.35
N ALA A 53 -4.18 -4.00 -4.93
CA ALA A 53 -3.61 -3.52 -3.66
C ALA A 53 -4.08 -4.39 -2.46
N LYS A 54 -5.33 -4.85 -2.52
CA LYS A 54 -5.95 -5.65 -1.45
C LYS A 54 -5.19 -6.95 -1.14
N ILE A 55 -4.72 -7.70 -2.14
CA ILE A 55 -4.03 -8.98 -1.88
C ILE A 55 -2.68 -8.75 -1.20
N TRP A 56 -1.92 -7.72 -1.62
CA TRP A 56 -0.65 -7.35 -1.01
C TRP A 56 -0.81 -6.92 0.46
N LEU A 57 -1.81 -6.07 0.73
CA LEU A 57 -2.12 -5.61 2.08
C LEU A 57 -2.55 -6.76 2.99
N LEU A 58 -3.42 -7.66 2.50
CA LEU A 58 -3.84 -8.83 3.27
C LEU A 58 -2.67 -9.75 3.57
N TYR A 59 -1.77 -9.98 2.62
CA TYR A 59 -0.60 -10.82 2.85
C TYR A 59 0.36 -10.18 3.86
N ALA A 60 0.61 -8.87 3.78
CA ALA A 60 1.41 -8.17 4.77
C ALA A 60 0.79 -8.22 6.17
N GLN A 61 -0.53 -8.03 6.29
CA GLN A 61 -1.25 -8.16 7.56
C GLN A 61 -1.18 -9.59 8.12
N PHE A 62 -1.28 -10.60 7.26
CA PHE A 62 -1.08 -12.01 7.64
C PHE A 62 0.32 -12.21 8.24
N GLU A 63 1.38 -11.74 7.58
CA GLU A 63 2.75 -11.88 8.10
C GLU A 63 2.93 -11.15 9.45
N ILE A 64 2.29 -9.99 9.64
CA ILE A 64 2.25 -9.30 10.95
C ILE A 64 1.56 -10.16 12.02
N ARG A 65 0.43 -10.80 11.71
CA ARG A 65 -0.25 -11.72 12.64
C ARG A 65 0.62 -12.92 13.00
N GLN A 66 1.44 -13.39 12.05
CA GLN A 66 2.46 -14.42 12.28
C GLN A 66 3.73 -13.89 12.96
N LYS A 67 3.75 -12.63 13.43
CA LYS A 67 4.90 -11.94 14.05
C LYS A 67 6.13 -11.84 13.13
N ASN A 68 5.94 -12.00 11.83
CA ASN A 68 6.99 -11.89 10.81
C ASN A 68 6.99 -10.50 10.17
N LEU A 69 7.46 -9.51 10.92
CA LEU A 69 7.49 -8.12 10.44
C LEU A 69 8.42 -7.93 9.23
N GLN A 70 9.53 -8.66 9.17
CA GLN A 70 10.44 -8.61 8.02
C GLN A 70 9.77 -9.13 6.75
N GLY A 71 9.02 -10.23 6.85
CA GLY A 71 8.21 -10.77 5.76
C GLY A 71 7.18 -9.76 5.26
N ALA A 72 6.40 -9.17 6.16
CA ALA A 72 5.40 -8.16 5.81
C ALA A 72 6.01 -6.97 5.03
N ARG A 73 7.15 -6.46 5.51
CA ARG A 73 7.88 -5.35 4.86
C ARG A 73 8.44 -5.75 3.51
N LYS A 74 8.96 -6.98 3.36
CA LYS A 74 9.44 -7.50 2.07
C LYS A 74 8.30 -7.60 1.05
N VAL A 75 7.13 -8.06 1.47
CA VAL A 75 5.91 -8.14 0.65
C VAL A 75 5.49 -6.74 0.18
N MET A 76 5.39 -5.78 1.11
CA MET A 76 5.01 -4.40 0.77
C MET A 76 6.03 -3.68 -0.11
N GLY A 77 7.33 -3.87 0.15
CA GLY A 77 8.41 -3.33 -0.69
C GLY A 77 8.36 -3.90 -2.11
N THR A 78 8.10 -5.20 -2.25
CA THR A 78 7.93 -5.87 -3.55
C THR A 78 6.69 -5.33 -4.28
N ALA A 79 5.59 -5.11 -3.57
CA ALA A 79 4.36 -4.55 -4.13
C ALA A 79 4.59 -3.16 -4.74
N ILE A 80 5.30 -2.28 -4.02
CA ILE A 80 5.63 -0.92 -4.48
C ILE A 80 6.59 -0.96 -5.66
N GLY A 81 7.60 -1.83 -5.62
CA GLY A 81 8.55 -1.98 -6.73
C GLY A 81 7.91 -2.50 -8.01
N LYS A 82 6.94 -3.42 -7.91
CA LYS A 82 6.20 -3.94 -9.07
C LYS A 82 5.18 -2.93 -9.61
N CYS A 83 4.50 -2.20 -8.73
CA CYS A 83 3.48 -1.23 -9.09
C CYS A 83 3.40 -0.10 -8.04
N PRO A 84 3.97 1.08 -8.31
CA PRO A 84 3.83 2.24 -7.43
C PRO A 84 2.42 2.83 -7.59
N LYS A 85 1.43 2.25 -6.90
CA LYS A 85 0.08 2.81 -6.83
C LYS A 85 -0.14 3.55 -5.53
N ASN A 86 -0.80 4.71 -5.62
CA ASN A 86 -1.23 5.53 -4.49
C ASN A 86 -1.92 4.70 -3.39
N LYS A 87 -2.80 3.77 -3.76
CA LYS A 87 -3.52 2.90 -2.81
C LYS A 87 -2.59 1.93 -2.05
N LEU A 88 -1.49 1.47 -2.65
CA LEU A 88 -0.50 0.60 -1.99
C LEU A 88 0.37 1.38 -1.01
N LEU A 89 0.85 2.57 -1.40
CA LEU A 89 1.63 3.44 -0.53
C LEU A 89 0.81 3.88 0.70
N LYS A 90 -0.43 4.34 0.50
CA LYS A 90 -1.34 4.68 1.61
C LYS A 90 -1.53 3.52 2.58
N GLY A 91 -1.82 2.32 2.07
CA GLY A 91 -2.00 1.14 2.92
C GLY A 91 -0.70 0.70 3.62
N TYR A 92 0.47 0.94 3.03
CA TYR A 92 1.73 0.65 3.70
C TYR A 92 2.03 1.62 4.84
N ILE A 93 1.78 2.92 4.63
CA ILE A 93 1.92 3.94 5.67
C ILE A 93 0.99 3.63 6.84
N GLU A 94 -0.28 3.29 6.58
CA GLU A 94 -1.24 2.92 7.62
C GLU A 94 -0.77 1.71 8.43
N LEU A 95 -0.20 0.71 7.76
CA LEU A 95 0.36 -0.48 8.41
C LEU A 95 1.56 -0.15 9.31
N GLU A 96 2.51 0.69 8.87
CA GLU A 96 3.63 1.11 9.71
C GLU A 96 3.19 2.06 10.83
N LEU A 97 2.14 2.87 10.63
CA LEU A 97 1.53 3.70 11.68
C LEU A 97 0.92 2.83 12.79
N GLN A 98 0.22 1.75 12.43
CA GLN A 98 -0.32 0.79 13.40
C GLN A 98 0.79 0.11 14.21
N LEU A 99 1.96 -0.09 13.61
CA LEU A 99 3.15 -0.61 14.26
C LEU A 99 3.94 0.44 15.05
N ARG A 100 3.53 1.72 15.01
CA ARG A 100 4.20 2.87 15.62
C ARG A 100 5.62 3.10 15.10
N GLU A 101 5.87 2.73 13.85
CA GLU A 101 7.18 2.82 13.18
C GLU A 101 7.30 4.14 12.41
N PHE A 102 7.25 5.25 13.16
CA PHE A 102 7.10 6.60 12.62
C PHE A 102 8.23 7.01 11.66
N ASP A 103 9.47 6.59 11.93
CA ASP A 103 10.59 6.85 11.02
C ASP A 103 10.41 6.20 9.65
N ARG A 104 9.73 5.06 9.59
CA ARG A 104 9.39 4.42 8.31
C ARG A 104 8.22 5.12 7.64
N CYS A 105 7.23 5.57 8.42
CA CYS A 105 6.13 6.39 7.90
C CYS A 105 6.67 7.65 7.20
N ARG A 106 7.65 8.35 7.80
CA ARG A 106 8.33 9.51 7.20
C ARG A 106 8.93 9.18 5.84
N LYS A 107 9.76 8.14 5.77
CA LYS A 107 10.38 7.69 4.51
C LYS A 107 9.35 7.30 3.44
N LEU A 108 8.22 6.73 3.86
CA LEU A 108 7.15 6.36 2.94
C LEU A 108 6.37 7.59 2.45
N TYR A 109 6.12 8.59 3.30
CA TYR A 109 5.53 9.86 2.89
C TYR A 109 6.44 10.62 1.93
N GLU A 110 7.74 10.74 2.24
CA GLU A 110 8.74 11.35 1.36
C GLU A 110 8.74 10.69 -0.02
N LYS A 111 8.86 9.35 -0.05
CA LYS A 111 8.79 8.58 -1.30
C LYS A 111 7.47 8.77 -2.04
N TYR A 112 6.34 8.87 -1.33
CA TYR A 112 5.05 9.10 -1.98
C TYR A 112 5.02 10.50 -2.63
N LEU A 113 5.50 11.52 -1.94
CA LEU A 113 5.57 12.88 -2.47
C LEU A 113 6.58 13.04 -3.62
N GLU A 114 7.61 12.20 -3.71
CA GLU A 114 8.46 12.10 -4.90
C GLU A 114 7.68 11.65 -6.15
N PHE A 115 6.72 10.73 -6.00
CA PHE A 115 5.93 10.21 -7.13
C PHE A 115 4.70 11.05 -7.46
N SER A 116 4.07 11.65 -6.46
CA SER A 116 2.84 12.44 -6.61
C SER A 116 2.90 13.72 -5.76
N PRO A 117 3.78 14.66 -6.11
CA PRO A 117 3.92 15.94 -5.38
C PRO A 117 2.65 16.80 -5.45
N GLU A 118 1.78 16.58 -6.44
CA GLU A 118 0.48 17.24 -6.60
C GLU A 118 -0.59 16.75 -5.60
N ASN A 119 -0.30 15.72 -4.81
CA ASN A 119 -1.30 15.15 -3.90
C ASN A 119 -1.41 15.93 -2.58
N CYS A 120 -2.26 16.96 -2.54
CA CYS A 120 -2.53 17.78 -1.35
C CYS A 120 -2.85 16.95 -0.10
N THR A 121 -3.67 15.89 -0.25
CA THR A 121 -4.06 15.04 0.88
C THR A 121 -2.86 14.34 1.52
N THR A 122 -1.83 14.01 0.74
CA THR A 122 -0.63 13.34 1.25
C THR A 122 0.24 14.31 2.04
N TRP A 123 0.39 15.55 1.57
CA TRP A 123 1.07 16.63 2.32
C TRP A 123 0.40 16.90 3.66
N ILE A 124 -0.94 17.06 3.67
CA ILE A 124 -1.72 17.31 4.89
C ILE A 124 -1.52 16.17 5.89
N LYS A 125 -1.68 14.92 5.45
CA LYS A 125 -1.49 13.74 6.33
C LYS A 125 -0.07 13.60 6.86
N PHE A 126 0.93 14.02 6.09
CA PHE A 126 2.31 14.00 6.55
C PHE A 126 2.54 15.05 7.64
N ALA A 127 2.04 16.27 7.47
CA ALA A 127 2.13 17.30 8.50
C ALA A 127 1.29 16.96 9.75
N GLU A 128 0.12 16.33 9.58
CA GLU A 128 -0.70 15.82 10.69
C GLU A 128 0.06 14.78 11.51
N LEU A 129 0.79 13.87 10.85
CA LEU A 129 1.63 12.89 11.54
C LEU A 129 2.64 13.58 12.46
N GLU A 130 3.40 14.55 11.95
CA GLU A 130 4.42 15.25 12.75
C GLU A 130 3.80 16.08 13.87
N THR A 131 2.63 16.68 13.62
CA THR A 131 1.85 17.39 14.65
C THR A 131 1.45 16.44 15.79
N ILE A 132 0.99 15.22 15.48
CA ILE A 132 0.64 14.20 16.49
C ILE A 132 1.89 13.75 17.28
N LEU A 133 3.06 13.74 16.64
CA LEU A 133 4.34 13.44 17.29
C LEU A 133 4.92 14.62 18.09
N GLY A 134 4.27 15.80 18.04
CA GLY A 134 4.70 17.02 18.74
C GLY A 134 5.79 17.81 18.01
N ASP A 135 6.18 17.40 16.80
CA ASP A 135 7.21 18.08 16.00
C ASP A 135 6.59 19.16 15.12
N MET A 136 6.25 20.27 15.76
CA MET A 136 5.57 21.41 15.11
C MET A 136 6.47 22.11 14.07
N GLU A 137 7.78 22.07 14.26
CA GLU A 137 8.75 22.68 13.33
C GLU A 137 8.79 21.88 12.02
N ARG A 138 8.85 20.54 12.13
CA ARG A 138 8.78 19.67 10.95
C ARG A 138 7.44 19.77 10.24
N ALA A 139 6.32 19.82 10.98
CA ALA A 139 5.00 20.03 10.39
C ALA A 139 4.93 21.34 9.58
N ARG A 140 5.48 22.45 10.09
CA ARG A 140 5.59 23.72 9.35
C ARG A 140 6.44 23.58 8.10
N GLY A 141 7.62 22.97 8.20
CA GLY A 141 8.49 22.73 7.06
C GLY A 141 7.80 21.92 5.96
N ILE A 142 6.98 20.93 6.32
CA ILE A 142 6.18 20.16 5.35
C ILE A 142 5.15 21.06 4.64
N PHE A 143 4.44 21.93 5.35
CA PHE A 143 3.50 22.86 4.72
C PHE A 143 4.19 23.91 3.83
N GLU A 144 5.34 24.44 4.26
CA GLU A 144 6.13 25.37 3.46
C GLU A 144 6.63 24.71 2.17
N LEU A 145 7.12 23.46 2.26
CA LEU A 145 7.51 22.67 1.10
C LEU A 145 6.33 22.37 0.18
N ALA A 146 5.15 22.10 0.74
CA ALA A 146 3.93 21.87 -0.03
C ALA A 146 3.54 23.15 -0.80
N ILE A 147 3.43 24.30 -0.14
CA ILE A 147 3.05 25.57 -0.79
C ILE A 147 4.08 25.98 -1.86
N GLY A 148 5.36 25.64 -1.67
CA GLY A 148 6.41 25.88 -2.65
C GLY A 148 6.38 24.97 -3.88
N GLN A 149 5.50 23.96 -3.96
CA GLN A 149 5.42 23.06 -5.12
C GLN A 149 4.75 23.73 -6.32
N PRO A 150 5.47 23.99 -7.44
CA PRO A 150 4.90 24.64 -8.61
C PRO A 150 3.80 23.83 -9.30
N ARG A 151 3.75 22.51 -9.03
CA ARG A 151 2.74 21.60 -9.58
C ARG A 151 1.38 21.72 -8.89
N LEU A 152 1.33 22.26 -7.67
CA LEU A 152 0.08 22.51 -6.95
C LEU A 152 -0.64 23.78 -7.41
N ASP A 153 0.07 24.68 -8.10
CA ASP A 153 -0.49 25.88 -8.73
C ASP A 153 -1.22 25.59 -10.04
N MET A 154 -1.14 24.35 -10.56
CA MET A 154 -1.89 23.95 -11.76
C MET A 154 -3.34 23.58 -11.39
N PRO A 155 -4.34 24.13 -12.09
CA PRO A 155 -5.74 23.79 -11.83
C PRO A 155 -5.96 22.28 -11.99
N GLU A 156 -6.73 21.68 -11.08
CA GLU A 156 -7.07 20.26 -11.07
C GLU A 156 -7.52 19.81 -12.47
N VAL A 157 -6.65 19.12 -13.20
CA VAL A 157 -7.09 18.33 -14.35
C VAL A 157 -7.71 17.08 -13.75
N SER A 158 -9.04 17.06 -13.72
CA SER A 158 -9.83 15.87 -13.41
C SER A 158 -9.46 14.76 -14.41
N ILE A 159 -8.46 13.94 -14.05
CA ILE A 159 -8.23 12.68 -14.76
C ILE A 159 -9.17 11.68 -14.11
N ASP A 160 -10.33 11.53 -14.73
CA ASP A 160 -11.32 10.52 -14.40
C ASP A 160 -10.64 9.14 -14.28
N GLU A 161 -10.80 8.48 -13.11
CA GLU A 161 -10.30 7.12 -12.85
C GLU A 161 -11.16 6.08 -13.60
N ASP A 162 -10.65 5.48 -14.68
CA ASP A 162 -11.12 4.19 -15.24
C ASP A 162 -10.28 2.97 -14.75
#